data_AF-A0A383F4S1-F1
#
_entry.id   AF-A0A383F4S1-F1
#
_cell.length_a   1.000
_cell.length_b   1.000
_cell.length_c   1.000
_cell.angle_alpha   90.00
_cell.angle_beta   90.00
_cell.angle_gamma   90.00
#
_symmetry.space_group_name_H-M   'P 1'
#
loop_
_entity.id
_entity.type
_entity.pdbx_description
1 polymer ?
#
loop_
_entity_poly.entity_id
_entity_poly.type
_entity_poly.pdbx_seq_one_letter_code
_entity_poly.pdbx_strand_id
1 'polypeptide(L)'
;MQYSKTQIQEVNKALALIPKQYRKRFKTLQLKNRFYGSGIIRMKLADPSECVDSKSILPSLHTHFTTIVEKPYGGNILMNVLKDISHHFIELNTTKEKILNNLFLFEDNYLKSNSSDFVFGIYEKRDL
;
A
#
# COMPACT_ATOMS: atom_id res chain seq x y z
N MET A 1 -0.32 4.78 9.28
CA MET A 1 -0.27 3.34 8.96
C MET A 1 0.86 2.67 9.70
N GLN A 2 0.55 1.56 10.38
CA GLN A 2 1.57 0.70 10.99
C GLN A 2 2.04 -0.30 9.93
N TYR A 3 3.36 -0.44 9.77
CA TYR A 3 3.93 -1.35 8.78
C TYR A 3 4.63 -2.52 9.48
N SER A 4 4.41 -3.74 8.99
CA SER A 4 5.19 -4.89 9.46
C SER A 4 6.64 -4.80 8.95
N LYS A 5 7.57 -5.46 9.66
CA LYS A 5 8.98 -5.52 9.20
C LYS A 5 9.07 -6.15 7.80
N THR A 6 8.29 -7.21 7.56
CA THR A 6 8.20 -7.89 6.27
C THR A 6 7.72 -6.96 5.18
N GLN A 7 6.64 -6.21 5.41
CA GLN A 7 6.11 -5.25 4.43
C GLN A 7 7.14 -4.15 4.09
N ILE A 8 7.87 -3.62 5.08
CA ILE A 8 8.94 -2.65 4.83
C ILE A 8 10.04 -3.27 3.94
N GLN A 9 10.40 -4.53 4.16
CA GLN A 9 11.38 -5.23 3.33
C GLN A 9 10.87 -5.39 1.89
N GLU A 10 9.62 -5.81 1.70
CA GLU A 10 9.01 -5.97 0.37
C GLU A 10 8.89 -4.63 -0.38
N VAL A 11 8.52 -3.54 0.30
CA VAL A 11 8.55 -2.19 -0.28
C VAL A 11 9.95 -1.82 -0.78
N ASN A 12 10.99 -2.14 -0.01
CA ASN A 12 12.36 -1.84 -0.41
C ASN A 12 12.84 -2.73 -1.57
N LYS A 13 12.42 -3.98 -1.63
CA LYS A 13 12.68 -4.87 -2.78
C LYS A 13 12.02 -4.34 -4.05
N ALA A 14 10.75 -3.98 -3.98
CA ALA A 14 10.02 -3.38 -5.10
C ALA A 14 10.65 -2.06 -5.56
N LEU A 15 11.07 -1.19 -4.62
CA LEU A 15 11.76 0.05 -4.93
C LEU A 15 13.09 -0.17 -5.68
N ALA A 16 13.80 -1.28 -5.40
CA ALA A 16 15.04 -1.63 -6.08
C ALA A 16 14.83 -2.02 -7.55
N LEU A 17 13.63 -2.44 -7.95
CA LEU A 17 13.27 -2.74 -9.34
C LEU A 17 13.23 -1.47 -10.22
N ILE A 18 13.10 -0.30 -9.60
CA ILE A 18 13.02 0.97 -10.33
C ILE A 18 14.44 1.49 -10.62
N PRO A 19 14.80 1.76 -11.88
CA PRO A 19 16.06 2.41 -12.24
C PRO A 19 16.26 3.73 -11.49
N LYS A 20 17.51 4.03 -11.11
CA LYS A 20 17.83 5.23 -10.30
C LYS A 20 17.29 6.53 -10.91
N GLN A 21 17.29 6.65 -12.24
CA GLN A 21 16.78 7.82 -12.95
C GLN A 21 15.30 8.12 -12.67
N TYR A 22 14.49 7.08 -12.36
CA TYR A 22 13.07 7.22 -12.03
C TYR A 22 12.79 7.19 -10.52
N ARG A 23 13.83 7.32 -9.69
CA ARG A 23 13.72 7.38 -8.21
C ARG A 23 14.03 8.76 -7.64
N LYS A 24 14.19 9.78 -8.47
CA LYS A 24 14.37 11.17 -8.03
C LYS A 24 13.07 11.68 -7.42
N ARG A 25 13.11 12.19 -6.18
CA ARG A 25 11.94 12.76 -5.51
C ARG A 25 11.53 14.06 -6.17
N PHE A 26 10.22 14.31 -6.24
CA PHE A 26 9.66 15.47 -6.90
C PHE A 26 10.29 16.77 -6.37
N LYS A 27 10.73 17.66 -7.28
CA LYS A 27 11.36 18.96 -6.98
C LYS A 27 12.61 18.92 -6.08
N THR A 28 13.27 17.77 -5.91
CA THR A 28 14.54 17.68 -5.15
C THR A 28 15.61 16.92 -5.91
N LEU A 29 16.87 17.01 -5.47
CA LEU A 29 17.97 16.18 -5.98
C LEU A 29 18.08 14.83 -5.25
N GLN A 30 17.20 14.56 -4.30
CA GLN A 30 17.28 13.39 -3.44
C GLN A 30 16.68 12.16 -4.14
N LEU A 31 17.42 11.06 -4.12
CA LEU A 31 16.94 9.76 -4.58
C LEU A 31 16.19 9.04 -3.46
N LYS A 32 15.07 8.41 -3.83
CA LYS A 32 14.36 7.49 -2.96
C LYS A 32 15.03 6.12 -2.99
N ASN A 33 16.00 5.93 -2.10
CA ASN A 33 16.76 4.67 -2.01
C ASN A 33 16.17 3.66 -1.02
N ARG A 34 15.44 4.15 -0.01
CA ARG A 34 14.91 3.31 1.07
C ARG A 34 13.61 3.87 1.65
N PHE A 35 12.76 2.97 2.12
CA PHE A 35 11.55 3.22 2.89
C PHE A 35 11.70 2.63 4.30
N TYR A 36 11.24 3.36 5.31
CA TYR A 36 11.39 3.01 6.73
C TYR A 36 10.05 2.87 7.47
N GLY A 37 8.92 3.21 6.84
CA GLY A 37 7.62 3.26 7.52
C GLY A 37 7.47 4.42 8.51
N SER A 38 6.26 4.63 9.02
CA SER A 38 5.99 5.56 10.12
C SER A 38 6.35 4.94 11.47
N GLY A 39 7.03 5.71 12.32
CA GLY A 39 7.31 5.30 13.70
C GLY A 39 6.03 5.25 14.54
N ILE A 40 5.84 4.17 15.28
CA ILE A 40 4.62 3.92 16.09
C ILE A 40 4.38 5.05 17.11
N ILE A 41 5.43 5.56 17.75
CA ILE A 41 5.33 6.66 18.74
C ILE A 41 4.74 7.91 18.10
N ARG A 42 5.26 8.32 16.93
CA ARG A 42 4.76 9.49 16.21
C ARG A 42 3.31 9.33 15.79
N MET A 43 2.91 8.12 15.41
CA MET A 43 1.54 7.82 15.01
C MET A 43 0.57 7.91 16.19
N LYS A 44 0.93 7.33 17.35
CA LYS A 44 0.13 7.42 18.58
C LYS A 44 -0.02 8.84 19.12
N LEU A 45 1.02 9.67 18.97
CA LEU A 45 0.97 11.09 19.39
C LEU A 45 0.13 11.95 18.45
N ALA A 46 0.11 11.62 17.16
CA ALA A 46 -0.61 12.40 16.15
C ALA A 46 -2.12 12.14 16.19
N ASP A 47 -2.53 10.88 16.37
CA ASP A 47 -3.94 10.49 16.43
C ASP A 47 -4.12 9.10 17.10
N PRO A 48 -4.30 9.06 18.43
CA PRO A 48 -4.44 7.80 19.17
C PRO A 48 -5.80 7.11 18.95
N SER A 49 -6.86 7.83 18.58
CA SER A 49 -8.22 7.28 18.46
C SER A 49 -8.50 6.61 17.12
N GLU A 50 -8.05 7.16 15.98
CA GLU A 50 -8.40 6.58 14.67
C GLU A 50 -7.59 5.32 14.33
N CYS A 51 -6.35 5.20 14.82
CA CYS A 51 -5.45 4.13 14.36
C CYS A 51 -5.62 2.80 15.12
N VAL A 52 -6.18 2.84 16.34
CA VAL A 52 -6.27 1.66 17.21
C VAL A 52 -7.44 0.75 16.84
N ASP A 53 -8.57 1.31 16.37
CA ASP A 53 -9.79 0.53 16.13
C ASP A 53 -10.02 0.14 14.66
N SER A 54 -9.16 0.55 13.73
CA SER A 54 -9.27 0.14 12.31
C SER A 54 -9.32 -1.38 12.10
N LYS A 55 -8.75 -2.16 13.02
CA LYS A 55 -8.76 -3.64 12.99
C LYS A 55 -10.13 -4.24 13.28
N SER A 56 -11.03 -3.53 13.97
CA SER A 56 -12.37 -4.03 14.30
C SER A 56 -13.38 -3.83 13.17
N ILE A 57 -13.06 -2.99 12.16
CA ILE A 57 -13.95 -2.64 11.06
C ILE A 57 -14.43 -3.88 10.31
N LEU A 58 -13.52 -4.71 9.79
CA LEU A 58 -13.89 -5.91 9.02
C LEU A 58 -14.66 -6.94 9.89
N PRO A 59 -14.20 -7.31 11.09
CA PRO A 59 -14.98 -8.16 11.98
C PRO A 59 -16.39 -7.62 12.27
N SER A 60 -16.53 -6.31 12.48
CA SER A 60 -17.83 -5.69 12.75
C SER A 60 -18.74 -5.74 11.52
N LEU A 61 -18.20 -5.47 10.33
CA LEU A 61 -18.93 -5.62 9.07
C LEU A 61 -19.41 -7.05 8.88
N HIS A 62 -18.56 -8.05 9.11
CA HIS A 62 -18.92 -9.47 9.00
C HIS A 62 -19.93 -9.92 10.06
N THR A 63 -19.95 -9.25 11.21
CA THR A 63 -20.91 -9.54 12.30
C THR A 63 -22.29 -9.00 11.98
N HIS A 64 -22.40 -7.79 11.42
CA HIS A 64 -23.68 -7.09 11.26
C HIS A 64 -24.24 -7.11 9.83
N PHE A 65 -23.44 -7.46 8.83
CA PHE A 65 -23.83 -7.41 7.42
C PHE A 65 -23.56 -8.74 6.71
N THR A 66 -24.28 -8.95 5.61
CA THR A 66 -24.02 -10.02 4.65
C THR A 66 -23.03 -9.52 3.61
N THR A 67 -21.92 -10.22 3.44
CA THR A 67 -20.90 -9.86 2.43
C THR A 67 -21.35 -10.30 1.04
N ILE A 68 -21.63 -9.33 0.15
CA ILE A 68 -21.94 -9.61 -1.27
C ILE A 68 -20.64 -9.73 -2.06
N VAL A 69 -19.73 -8.77 -1.87
CA VAL A 69 -18.40 -8.74 -2.49
C VAL A 69 -17.42 -8.26 -1.45
N GLU A 70 -16.30 -8.94 -1.31
CA GLU A 70 -15.13 -8.42 -0.59
C GLU A 70 -13.88 -8.83 -1.38
N LYS A 71 -13.06 -7.86 -1.77
CA LYS A 71 -11.84 -8.11 -2.53
C LYS A 71 -10.67 -7.30 -1.98
N PRO A 72 -9.47 -7.92 -1.87
CA PRO A 72 -8.27 -7.18 -1.53
C PRO A 72 -7.99 -6.14 -2.63
N TYR A 73 -7.70 -4.91 -2.23
CA TYR A 73 -7.41 -3.79 -3.14
C TYR A 73 -5.91 -3.42 -3.18
N GLY A 74 -5.07 -4.08 -2.38
CA GLY A 74 -3.65 -3.79 -2.25
C GLY A 74 -3.35 -2.59 -1.36
N GLY A 75 -2.33 -1.82 -1.73
CA GLY A 75 -1.83 -0.68 -0.97
C GLY A 75 -0.66 -1.00 -0.05
N ASN A 76 -0.30 -2.27 0.09
CA ASN A 76 0.78 -2.70 0.95
C ASN A 76 2.15 -2.18 0.47
N ILE A 77 2.35 -2.15 -0.85
CA ILE A 77 3.63 -1.92 -1.50
C ILE A 77 3.58 -0.71 -2.42
N LEU A 78 2.68 -0.72 -3.42
CA LEU A 78 2.74 0.23 -4.54
C LEU A 78 2.66 1.68 -4.09
N MET A 79 1.71 1.99 -3.20
CA MET A 79 1.54 3.34 -2.64
C MET A 79 2.83 3.84 -2.01
N ASN A 80 3.49 3.00 -1.21
CA ASN A 80 4.73 3.35 -0.53
C ASN A 80 5.92 3.42 -1.48
N VAL A 81 5.97 2.61 -2.53
CA VAL A 81 7.02 2.62 -3.55
C VAL A 81 6.93 3.88 -4.41
N LEU A 82 5.74 4.21 -4.93
CA LEU A 82 5.53 5.29 -5.88
C LEU A 82 5.39 6.67 -5.22
N LYS A 83 5.15 6.75 -3.91
CA LYS A 83 5.12 8.02 -3.17
C LYS A 83 6.33 8.89 -3.49
N ASP A 84 6.11 10.16 -3.82
CA ASP A 84 7.14 11.16 -4.17
C ASP A 84 7.87 10.94 -5.51
N ILE A 85 7.69 9.79 -6.20
CA ILE A 85 8.35 9.45 -7.46
C ILE A 85 7.39 9.12 -8.61
N SER A 86 6.08 9.09 -8.35
CA SER A 86 5.04 8.80 -9.36
C SER A 86 5.06 9.75 -10.56
N HIS A 87 5.54 10.99 -10.38
CA HIS A 87 5.68 11.97 -11.46
C HIS A 87 6.57 11.50 -12.62
N HIS A 88 7.48 10.55 -12.40
CA HIS A 88 8.28 9.93 -13.48
C HIS A 88 7.43 9.10 -14.46
N PHE A 89 6.20 8.74 -14.06
CA PHE A 89 5.31 7.83 -14.78
C PHE A 89 4.04 8.54 -15.32
N ILE A 90 4.01 9.87 -15.37
CA ILE A 90 2.89 10.63 -15.98
C ILE A 90 2.84 10.37 -17.49
N GLU A 91 3.97 10.58 -18.16
CA GLU A 91 4.13 10.23 -19.57
C GLU A 91 4.71 8.82 -19.67
N LEU A 92 3.95 7.92 -20.27
CA LEU A 92 4.34 6.52 -20.41
C LEU A 92 5.14 6.28 -21.69
N ASN A 93 6.03 5.31 -21.59
CA ASN A 93 6.70 4.68 -22.71
C ASN A 93 6.88 3.19 -22.36
N THR A 94 7.33 2.38 -23.32
CA THR A 94 7.47 0.93 -23.13
C THR A 94 8.33 0.55 -21.92
N THR A 95 9.38 1.33 -21.62
CA THR A 95 10.23 1.10 -20.44
C THR A 95 9.49 1.38 -19.14
N LYS A 96 8.80 2.52 -19.05
CA LYS A 96 8.04 2.93 -17.85
C LYS A 96 6.85 2.01 -17.60
N GLU A 97 6.15 1.59 -18.65
CA GLU A 97 5.08 0.60 -18.57
C GLU A 97 5.60 -0.74 -18.03
N LYS A 98 6.74 -1.22 -18.55
CA LYS A 98 7.36 -2.44 -18.04
C LYS A 98 7.71 -2.35 -16.56
N ILE A 99 8.22 -1.19 -16.11
CA ILE A 99 8.49 -0.96 -14.69
C ILE A 99 7.20 -1.04 -13.87
N LEU A 100 6.14 -0.34 -14.28
CA LEU A 100 4.85 -0.36 -13.58
C LEU A 100 4.24 -1.77 -13.53
N ASN A 101 4.22 -2.48 -14.66
CA ASN A 101 3.71 -3.85 -14.73
C ASN A 101 4.49 -4.81 -13.82
N ASN A 102 5.83 -4.65 -13.73
CA ASN A 102 6.63 -5.43 -12.80
C ASN A 102 6.27 -5.11 -11.34
N LEU A 103 6.00 -3.85 -11.01
CA LEU A 103 5.57 -3.45 -9.67
C LEU A 103 4.17 -3.97 -9.33
N PHE A 104 3.23 -3.93 -10.28
CA PHE A 104 1.88 -4.46 -10.12
C PHE A 104 1.93 -5.97 -9.87
N LEU A 105 2.65 -6.71 -10.71
CA LEU A 105 2.86 -8.14 -10.52
C LEU A 105 3.54 -8.46 -9.18
N PHE A 106 4.43 -7.59 -8.71
CA PHE A 106 5.07 -7.74 -7.41
C PHE A 106 4.05 -7.66 -6.26
N GLU A 107 3.15 -6.67 -6.28
CA GLU A 107 2.09 -6.53 -5.28
C GLU A 107 1.05 -7.66 -5.39
N ASP A 108 0.64 -8.03 -6.60
CA ASP A 108 -0.28 -9.16 -6.82
C ASP A 108 0.26 -10.46 -6.23
N ASN A 109 1.56 -10.72 -6.40
CA ASN A 109 2.21 -11.89 -5.80
C ASN A 109 2.31 -11.79 -4.27
N TYR A 110 2.52 -10.59 -3.72
CA TYR A 110 2.51 -10.36 -2.28
C TYR A 110 1.14 -10.67 -1.65
N LEU A 111 0.06 -10.26 -2.32
CA LEU A 111 -1.32 -10.46 -1.86
C LEU A 111 -1.79 -11.91 -1.87
N LYS A 112 -1.09 -12.84 -2.54
CA LYS A 112 -1.42 -14.28 -2.52
C LYS A 112 -1.25 -14.91 -1.13
N SER A 113 -0.39 -14.35 -0.29
CA SER A 113 -0.04 -14.90 1.02
C SER A 113 -0.11 -13.89 2.16
N ASN A 114 -0.49 -12.64 1.88
CA ASN A 114 -0.58 -11.56 2.88
C ASN A 114 -1.93 -10.85 2.76
N SER A 115 -2.42 -10.35 3.89
CA SER A 115 -3.62 -9.53 3.92
C SER A 115 -3.39 -8.16 3.28
N SER A 116 -4.40 -7.66 2.60
CA SER A 116 -4.36 -6.35 1.96
C SER A 116 -4.51 -5.21 2.98
N ASP A 117 -3.82 -4.08 2.75
CA ASP A 117 -3.99 -2.87 3.58
C ASP A 117 -5.34 -2.18 3.29
N PHE A 118 -5.82 -2.28 2.05
CA PHE A 118 -7.13 -1.78 1.64
C PHE A 118 -8.03 -2.91 1.14
N VAL A 119 -9.32 -2.81 1.39
CA VAL A 119 -10.33 -3.77 0.93
C VAL A 119 -11.46 -3.00 0.25
N PHE A 120 -11.89 -3.50 -0.89
CA PHE A 120 -13.14 -3.08 -1.52
C PHE A 120 -14.24 -4.06 -1.11
N GLY A 121 -15.34 -3.56 -0.55
CA GLY A 121 -16.44 -4.39 -0.13
C GLY A 121 -17.81 -3.80 -0.43
N ILE A 122 -18.74 -4.66 -0.82
CA ILE A 122 -20.18 -4.39 -0.93
C ILE A 122 -20.88 -5.31 0.06
N TYR A 123 -21.66 -4.70 0.96
CA TYR A 123 -22.34 -5.40 2.04
C TYR A 123 -23.83 -5.06 2.04
N GLU A 124 -24.64 -6.02 2.43
CA GLU A 124 -26.08 -5.88 2.62
C GLU A 124 -26.41 -5.95 4.11
N LYS A 125 -27.33 -5.09 4.56
CA LYS A 125 -27.80 -5.12 5.94
C LYS A 125 -28.48 -6.47 6.19
N ARG A 126 -28.10 -7.19 7.25
CA ARG A 126 -28.89 -8.36 7.66
C ARG A 126 -30.25 -7.90 8.15
N ASP A 127 -31.30 -8.50 7.61
CA ASP A 127 -32.62 -8.40 8.22
C ASP A 127 -32.54 -9.00 9.63
N LEU A 128 -33.06 -8.25 10.61
CA LEU A 128 -33.12 -8.63 12.02
C LEU A 128 -34.09 -9.81 12.22
#